data_AF-A0A653UY68-F1
#
_entry.id   AF-A0A653UY68-F1
#
_cell.length_a   1.000
_cell.length_b   1.000
_cell.length_c   1.000
_cell.angle_alpha   90.00
_cell.angle_beta   90.00
_cell.angle_gamma   90.00
#
_symmetry.space_group_name_H-M   'P 1'
#
loop_
_entity.id
_entity.type
_entity.pdbx_description
1 polymer ?
#
loop_
_entity_poly.entity_id
_entity_poly.type
_entity_poly.pdbx_seq_one_letter_code
_entity_poly.pdbx_strand_id
1 'polypeptide(L)'
;MSMLVYALLGVVGLPVFADGSAGVGVLVGPSGGYIVGFVAAAALVGWVAERFGDRPLRNALLSFALGTVVTFAAGMAWLTVALGLDLQQTLQYGLYPFVLGGVVKTLIGAGVISLGWTAALRSATRR
;
A
#
# COMPACT_ATOMS: atom_id res chain seq x y z
N MET A 1 -10.57 -5.69 4.06
CA MET A 1 -10.55 -7.17 4.16
C MET A 1 -9.63 -7.82 3.14
N SER A 2 -9.60 -7.37 1.88
CA SER A 2 -8.79 -7.99 0.81
C SER A 2 -7.31 -8.16 1.15
N MET A 3 -6.67 -7.18 1.82
CA MET A 3 -5.27 -7.30 2.23
C MET A 3 -5.02 -8.35 3.33
N LEU A 4 -6.00 -8.61 4.20
CA LEU A 4 -5.90 -9.71 5.16
C LEU A 4 -5.97 -11.05 4.45
N VAL A 5 -6.90 -11.20 3.50
CA VAL A 5 -7.02 -12.40 2.67
C VAL A 5 -5.72 -12.63 1.88
N TYR A 6 -5.17 -11.59 1.25
CA TYR A 6 -3.87 -11.65 0.57
C TYR A 6 -2.76 -12.18 1.49
N ALA A 7 -2.63 -11.63 2.70
CA ALA A 7 -1.61 -12.08 3.65
C ALA A 7 -1.84 -13.53 4.10
N LEU A 8 -3.08 -13.91 4.40
CA LEU A 8 -3.43 -15.27 4.82
C LEU A 8 -3.19 -16.30 3.70
N LEU A 9 -3.55 -15.99 2.46
CA LEU A 9 -3.29 -16.86 1.31
C LEU A 9 -1.79 -17.11 1.13
N GLY A 10 -0.97 -16.06 1.27
CA GLY A 10 0.48 -16.22 1.24
C GLY A 10 1.00 -17.07 2.40
N VAL A 11 0.48 -16.87 3.61
CA VAL A 11 0.85 -17.66 4.81
C VAL A 11 0.58 -19.14 4.64
N VAL A 12 -0.59 -19.52 4.10
CA VAL A 12 -0.95 -20.93 3.88
C VAL A 12 -0.20 -21.57 2.70
N GLY A 13 0.66 -20.82 2.01
CA GLY A 13 1.59 -21.36 1.02
C GLY A 13 1.23 -21.08 -0.44
N LEU A 14 0.22 -20.25 -0.72
CA LEU A 14 -0.04 -19.84 -2.10
C LEU A 14 1.02 -18.81 -2.56
N PRO A 15 1.56 -18.93 -3.79
CA PRO A 15 2.61 -18.07 -4.33
C PRO A 15 2.07 -16.69 -4.78
N VAL A 16 1.53 -15.93 -3.83
CA VAL A 16 0.90 -14.61 -4.07
C VAL A 16 1.80 -13.43 -3.71
N PHE A 17 2.90 -13.67 -2.98
CA PHE A 17 3.86 -12.62 -2.65
C PHE A 17 4.79 -12.35 -3.85
N ALA A 18 5.65 -11.33 -3.71
CA ALA A 18 6.59 -10.95 -4.77
C ALA A 18 7.45 -12.13 -5.22
N ASP A 19 7.79 -12.15 -6.51
CA ASP A 19 8.57 -13.21 -7.16
C ASP A 19 7.99 -14.63 -7.00
N GLY A 20 6.66 -14.74 -6.78
CA GLY A 20 5.99 -16.02 -6.57
C GLY A 20 6.31 -16.67 -5.22
N SER A 21 6.80 -15.89 -4.25
CA SER A 21 7.09 -16.40 -2.91
C SER A 21 5.83 -16.66 -2.08
N ALA A 22 5.98 -17.49 -1.04
CA ALA A 22 4.90 -17.90 -0.15
C ALA A 22 5.43 -18.33 1.22
N GLY A 23 4.50 -18.54 2.16
CA GLY A 23 4.73 -19.10 3.49
C GLY A 23 5.03 -18.06 4.56
N VAL A 24 5.01 -18.52 5.82
CA VAL A 24 5.29 -17.70 7.01
C VAL A 24 6.68 -17.06 6.96
N GLY A 25 7.66 -17.73 6.33
CA GLY A 25 9.03 -17.22 6.16
C GLY A 25 9.09 -15.83 5.52
N VAL A 26 8.16 -15.49 4.63
CA VAL A 26 8.11 -14.17 3.99
C VAL A 26 7.64 -13.10 4.99
N LEU A 27 6.70 -13.42 5.88
CA LEU A 27 6.23 -12.48 6.91
C LEU A 27 7.24 -12.21 8.01
N VAL A 28 8.10 -13.18 8.33
CA VAL A 28 9.20 -12.98 9.29
C VAL A 28 10.49 -12.50 8.61
N GLY A 29 10.53 -12.51 7.28
CA GLY A 29 11.66 -12.01 6.49
C GLY A 29 11.67 -10.50 6.33
N PRO A 30 12.65 -9.95 5.59
CA PRO A 30 12.86 -8.50 5.45
C PRO A 30 11.66 -7.73 4.89
N SER A 31 10.86 -8.36 4.02
CA SER A 31 9.68 -7.74 3.40
C SER A 31 8.40 -7.85 4.23
N GLY A 32 8.42 -8.60 5.33
CA GLY A 32 7.24 -8.91 6.14
C GLY A 32 6.51 -7.69 6.68
N GLY A 33 7.26 -6.69 7.16
CA GLY A 33 6.71 -5.42 7.65
C GLY A 33 5.94 -4.63 6.59
N TYR A 34 6.30 -4.76 5.31
CA TYR A 34 5.55 -4.13 4.23
C TYR A 34 4.20 -4.81 4.01
N ILE A 35 4.16 -6.14 4.11
CA ILE A 35 2.91 -6.92 3.98
C ILE A 35 1.94 -6.57 5.11
N VAL A 36 2.44 -6.50 6.35
CA VAL A 36 1.63 -6.03 7.50
C VAL A 36 1.24 -4.56 7.31
N GLY A 37 2.16 -3.74 6.83
CA GLY A 37 1.92 -2.34 6.46
C GLY A 37 0.80 -2.17 5.44
N PHE A 38 0.66 -3.07 4.46
CA PHE A 38 -0.44 -3.03 3.48
C PHE A 38 -1.81 -3.18 4.13
N VAL A 39 -1.93 -4.02 5.16
CA VAL A 39 -3.19 -4.20 5.91
C VAL A 39 -3.56 -2.90 6.62
N ALA A 40 -2.61 -2.31 7.34
CA ALA A 40 -2.80 -1.05 8.04
C ALA A 40 -3.10 0.12 7.07
N ALA A 41 -2.36 0.19 5.96
CA ALA A 41 -2.56 1.18 4.91
C ALA A 41 -3.94 1.04 4.27
N ALA A 42 -4.41 -0.18 3.98
CA ALA A 42 -5.74 -0.39 3.41
C ALA A 42 -6.86 0.02 4.37
N ALA A 43 -6.71 -0.25 5.67
CA ALA A 43 -7.66 0.21 6.68
C ALA A 43 -7.69 1.74 6.77
N LEU A 44 -6.52 2.39 6.81
CA LEU A 44 -6.40 3.85 6.87
C LEU A 44 -6.98 4.52 5.61
N VAL A 45 -6.59 4.05 4.42
CA VAL A 45 -7.06 4.59 3.13
C VAL A 45 -8.58 4.48 3.02
N GLY A 46 -9.16 3.34 3.42
CA GLY A 46 -10.60 3.14 3.45
C GLY A 46 -11.29 4.11 4.40
N TRP A 47 -10.77 4.25 5.62
CA TRP A 47 -11.30 5.19 6.61
C TRP A 47 -11.22 6.66 6.14
N VAL A 48 -10.11 7.07 5.54
CA VAL A 48 -9.96 8.43 4.97
C VAL A 48 -10.96 8.64 3.82
N ALA A 49 -11.12 7.64 2.94
CA ALA A 49 -12.06 7.71 1.83
C ALA A 49 -13.53 7.82 2.32
N GLU A 50 -13.91 7.07 3.36
CA GLU A 50 -15.24 7.17 3.97
C GLU A 50 -15.48 8.54 4.62
N ARG A 51 -14.45 9.09 5.30
CA ARG A 51 -14.61 10.33 6.07
C ARG A 51 -14.58 11.59 5.22
N PHE A 52 -13.71 11.63 4.22
CA PHE A 52 -13.45 12.83 3.42
C PHE A 52 -13.92 12.71 1.97
N GLY A 53 -14.30 11.50 1.53
CA GLY A 53 -14.62 11.21 0.14
C GLY A 53 -13.36 11.05 -0.72
N ASP A 54 -13.46 10.23 -1.75
CA ASP A 54 -12.40 9.86 -2.68
C ASP A 54 -12.60 10.46 -4.09
N ARG A 55 -13.72 11.16 -4.31
CA ARG A 55 -14.05 11.83 -5.57
C ARG A 55 -13.10 12.97 -5.94
N PRO A 56 -12.84 13.98 -5.07
CA PRO A 56 -11.95 15.06 -5.44
C PRO A 56 -10.50 14.55 -5.46
N LEU A 57 -9.77 14.84 -6.54
CA LEU A 57 -8.40 14.37 -6.75
C LEU A 57 -7.49 14.63 -5.55
N ARG A 58 -7.63 15.80 -4.88
CA ARG A 58 -6.86 16.14 -3.69
C ARG A 58 -7.04 15.14 -2.55
N ASN A 59 -8.27 14.68 -2.29
CA ASN A 59 -8.54 13.77 -1.17
C ASN A 59 -8.06 12.36 -1.52
N ALA A 60 -8.22 11.95 -2.77
CA ALA A 60 -7.65 10.70 -3.26
C ALA A 60 -6.12 10.71 -3.13
N LEU A 61 -5.44 11.77 -3.58
CA LEU A 61 -3.99 11.93 -3.43
C LEU A 61 -3.54 11.84 -1.98
N LEU A 62 -4.21 12.57 -1.07
CA LEU A 62 -3.91 12.52 0.35
C LEU A 62 -4.09 11.11 0.93
N SER A 63 -5.19 10.44 0.58
CA SER A 63 -5.48 9.09 1.06
C SER A 63 -4.39 8.09 0.61
N PHE A 64 -4.09 8.05 -0.69
CA PHE A 64 -3.04 7.18 -1.23
C PHE A 64 -1.65 7.51 -0.66
N ALA A 65 -1.30 8.80 -0.53
CA ALA A 65 -0.04 9.22 0.07
C ALA A 65 0.10 8.76 1.53
N LEU A 66 -0.95 8.89 2.33
CA LEU A 66 -0.97 8.38 3.71
C LEU A 66 -0.79 6.87 3.76
N GLY A 67 -1.46 6.13 2.87
CA GLY A 67 -1.27 4.69 2.72
C GLY A 67 0.17 4.30 2.39
N THR A 68 0.81 5.03 1.46
CA THR A 68 2.23 4.86 1.12
C THR A 68 3.14 5.11 2.31
N VAL A 69 2.90 6.20 3.07
CA VAL A 69 3.69 6.53 4.26
C VAL A 69 3.58 5.44 5.32
N VAL A 70 2.36 4.97 5.62
CA VAL A 70 2.15 3.88 6.60
C VAL A 70 2.86 2.60 6.16
N THR A 71 2.78 2.28 4.87
CA THR A 71 3.45 1.10 4.30
C THR A 71 4.96 1.19 4.46
N PHE A 72 5.57 2.33 4.10
CA PHE A 72 7.02 2.52 4.25
C PHE A 72 7.45 2.56 5.71
N ALA A 73 6.67 3.22 6.58
CA ALA A 73 6.99 3.30 8.00
C ALA A 73 7.01 1.90 8.65
N ALA A 74 5.96 1.10 8.44
CA ALA A 74 5.88 -0.27 8.96
C ALA A 74 6.95 -1.19 8.34
N GLY A 75 7.14 -1.09 7.01
CA GLY A 75 8.14 -1.86 6.28
C GLY A 75 9.55 -1.59 6.75
N MET A 76 9.95 -0.31 6.82
CA MET A 76 11.28 0.08 7.27
C MET A 76 11.51 -0.23 8.74
N ALA A 77 10.53 0.01 9.61
CA ALA A 77 10.66 -0.32 11.03
C ALA A 77 10.95 -1.81 11.25
N TRP A 78 10.29 -2.69 10.50
CA TRP A 78 10.59 -4.13 10.53
C TRP A 78 11.93 -4.46 9.86
N LEU A 79 12.22 -3.86 8.70
CA LEU A 79 13.44 -4.10 7.94
C LEU A 79 14.70 -3.82 8.77
N THR A 80 14.70 -2.72 9.54
CA THR A 80 15.78 -2.37 10.47
C THR A 80 16.02 -3.48 11.49
N VAL A 81 14.95 -4.02 12.08
CA VAL A 81 15.04 -5.09 13.09
C VAL A 81 15.42 -6.42 12.47
N ALA A 82 14.83 -6.78 11.34
CA ALA A 82 15.02 -8.07 10.67
C ALA A 82 16.44 -8.26 10.14
N LEU A 83 17.10 -7.17 9.73
CA LEU A 83 18.44 -7.19 9.15
C LEU A 83 19.51 -6.51 10.02
N GLY A 84 19.15 -5.94 11.17
CA GLY A 84 20.09 -5.26 12.07
C GLY A 84 20.74 -4.03 11.44
N LEU A 85 19.99 -3.27 10.65
CA LEU A 85 20.51 -2.16 9.86
C LEU A 85 20.61 -0.86 10.67
N ASP A 86 21.52 0.03 10.25
CA ASP A 86 21.47 1.43 10.67
C ASP A 86 20.42 2.23 9.87
N LEU A 87 20.25 3.52 10.21
CA LEU A 87 19.28 4.39 9.53
C LEU A 87 19.60 4.56 8.04
N GLN A 88 20.86 4.73 7.69
CA GLN A 88 21.27 4.99 6.31
C GLN A 88 21.02 3.77 5.43
N GLN A 89 21.39 2.59 5.92
CA GLN A 89 21.13 1.31 5.27
C GLN A 89 19.62 1.05 5.16
N THR A 90 18.85 1.34 6.21
CA THR A 90 17.38 1.21 6.16
C THR A 90 16.78 2.06 5.05
N LEU A 91 17.23 3.31 4.87
CA LEU A 91 16.75 4.16 3.79
C LEU A 91 17.18 3.67 2.41
N GLN A 92 18.44 3.21 2.29
CA GLN A 92 18.99 2.67 1.05
C GLN A 92 18.23 1.43 0.55
N TYR A 93 17.90 0.50 1.44
CA TYR A 93 17.22 -0.74 1.06
C TYR A 93 15.69 -0.61 1.12
N GLY A 94 15.16 0.23 2.00
CA GLY A 94 13.74 0.26 2.35
C GLY A 94 12.94 1.43 1.79
N LEU A 95 13.59 2.51 1.33
CA LEU A 95 12.89 3.70 0.83
C LEU A 95 13.30 4.09 -0.59
N TYR A 96 14.58 4.38 -0.81
CA TYR A 96 15.07 4.93 -2.08
C TYR A 96 14.70 4.12 -3.33
N PRO A 97 14.80 2.78 -3.36
CA PRO A 97 14.40 2.01 -4.54
C PRO A 97 12.90 2.09 -4.82
N PHE A 98 12.07 2.41 -3.82
CA PHE A 98 10.62 2.33 -3.91
C PHE A 98 9.93 3.68 -3.95
N VAL A 99 10.58 4.78 -3.51
CA VAL A 99 9.94 6.09 -3.33
C VAL A 99 9.37 6.63 -4.65
N LEU A 100 10.13 6.55 -5.74
CA LEU A 100 9.68 6.98 -7.06
C LEU A 100 8.46 6.16 -7.51
N GLY A 101 8.55 4.84 -7.36
CA GLY A 101 7.44 3.95 -7.66
C GLY A 101 6.21 4.21 -6.80
N GLY A 102 6.39 4.61 -5.54
CA GLY A 102 5.33 4.99 -4.62
C GLY A 102 4.63 6.26 -5.07
N VAL A 103 5.38 7.31 -5.41
CA VAL A 103 4.83 8.57 -5.94
C VAL A 103 4.02 8.30 -7.21
N VAL A 104 4.58 7.55 -8.17
CA VAL A 104 3.89 7.22 -9.43
C VAL A 104 2.61 6.43 -9.15
N LYS A 105 2.64 5.43 -8.28
CA LYS A 105 1.44 4.64 -7.90
C LYS A 105 0.37 5.50 -7.24
N THR A 106 0.75 6.44 -6.38
CA THR A 106 -0.18 7.38 -5.73
C THR A 106 -0.86 8.28 -6.74
N LEU A 107 -0.11 8.84 -7.69
CA LEU A 107 -0.69 9.68 -8.76
C LEU A 107 -1.66 8.89 -9.63
N ILE A 108 -1.29 7.67 -10.03
CA ILE A 108 -2.13 6.79 -10.84
C ILE A 108 -3.40 6.40 -10.06
N GLY A 109 -3.26 5.90 -8.84
CA GLY A 109 -4.41 5.47 -8.02
C GLY A 109 -5.40 6.58 -7.77
N ALA A 110 -4.91 7.77 -7.41
CA ALA A 110 -5.75 8.94 -7.21
C ALA A 110 -6.46 9.39 -8.50
N GLY A 111 -5.74 9.39 -9.62
CA GLY A 111 -6.30 9.71 -10.94
C GLY A 111 -7.40 8.73 -11.33
N VAL A 112 -7.15 7.43 -11.21
CA VAL A 112 -8.12 6.37 -11.56
C VAL A 112 -9.40 6.49 -10.75
N ILE A 113 -9.31 6.67 -9.44
CA ILE A 113 -10.49 6.79 -8.58
C ILE A 113 -11.27 8.07 -8.88
N SER A 114 -10.59 9.22 -8.94
CA SER A 114 -11.26 10.52 -9.16
C SER A 114 -11.94 10.59 -10.54
N LEU A 115 -11.25 10.11 -11.59
CA LEU A 115 -11.81 10.06 -12.94
C LEU A 115 -12.91 9.00 -13.07
N GLY A 116 -12.77 7.85 -12.42
CA GLY A 116 -13.76 6.78 -12.41
C GLY A 116 -15.11 7.26 -11.86
N TRP A 117 -15.09 7.98 -10.72
CA TRP A 117 -16.30 8.60 -10.18
C TRP A 117 -16.90 9.63 -11.13
N THR A 118 -16.07 10.48 -11.74
CA THR A 118 -16.55 11.51 -12.67
C THR A 118 -17.22 10.88 -13.90
N ALA A 119 -16.66 9.81 -14.45
CA ALA A 119 -17.22 9.09 -15.58
C ALA A 119 -18.54 8.40 -15.23
N ALA A 120 -18.60 7.72 -14.08
CA ALA A 120 -19.81 7.04 -13.61
C ALA A 120 -20.98 8.00 -13.33
N LEU A 121 -20.71 9.19 -12.80
CA LEU A 121 -21.74 10.21 -12.57
C LEU A 121 -22.25 10.85 -13.87
N ARG A 122 -21.38 10.98 -14.87
CA ARG A 122 -21.75 11.49 -16.21
C ARG A 122 -22.61 10.51 -17.01
N SER A 123 -22.42 9.20 -16.82
CA SER A 123 -23.25 8.19 -17.50
C SER A 123 -24.63 8.05 -16.85
N ALA A 124 -24.74 8.28 -15.54
CA ALA A 124 -26.02 8.24 -14.82
C ALA A 124 -26.96 9.41 -15.17
N THR A 125 -26.42 10.58 -15.53
CA THR A 125 -27.21 11.77 -15.91
C THR A 125 -27.63 11.80 -17.38
N ARG A 126 -27.12 10.88 -18.21
CA ARG A 126 -27.48 10.74 -19.63
C ARG A 126 -28.59 9.71 -19.90
N ARG A 127 -29.05 8.99 -18.87
CA ARG A 127 -30.19 8.07 -18.92
C ARG A 127 -31.41 8.74 -18.29
#